data_AF-A0A941I1Q0-F1
#
_entry.id   AF-A0A941I1Q0-F1
#
_cell.length_a   1.000
_cell.length_b   1.000
_cell.length_c   1.000
_cell.angle_alpha   90.00
_cell.angle_beta   90.00
_cell.angle_gamma   90.00
#
_symmetry.space_group_name_H-M   'P 1'
#
loop_
_entity.id
_entity.type
_entity.pdbx_description
1 polymer ?
#
loop_
_entity_poly.entity_id
_entity_poly.type
_entity_poly.pdbx_seq_one_letter_code
_entity_poly.pdbx_strand_id
1 'polypeptide(L)' 'MDSETHDASDNERKQTARGNGSIAHTIIGGFLDDLSKKEGYVEIAPKLQAVLLSDNKPTEMALRLAMFGEDIL' A
#
# COMPACT_ATOMS: atom_id res chain seq x y z
N MET A 1 25.09 21.57 -32.85
CA MET A 1 23.84 20.79 -32.79
C MET A 1 23.99 19.87 -31.61
N ASP A 2 23.63 20.43 -30.47
CA ASP A 2 23.46 19.78 -29.19
C ASP A 2 22.41 18.67 -29.32
N SER A 3 22.66 17.52 -28.70
CA SER A 3 21.62 16.69 -28.07
C SER A 3 22.30 15.56 -27.31
N GLU A 4 22.60 15.84 -26.04
CA GLU A 4 22.62 14.85 -24.97
C GLU A 4 21.29 14.07 -24.98
N THR A 5 21.35 12.75 -24.85
CA THR A 5 20.22 11.98 -24.33
C THR A 5 20.73 11.17 -23.15
N HIS A 6 20.42 11.70 -21.97
CA HIS A 6 20.40 10.98 -20.70
C HIS A 6 19.47 9.77 -20.84
N ASP A 7 20.01 8.56 -20.77
CA ASP A 7 19.21 7.38 -20.48
C ASP A 7 19.22 7.17 -18.96
N ALA A 8 18.35 7.93 -18.30
CA ALA A 8 18.12 7.86 -16.87
C ALA A 8 17.03 6.83 -16.59
N SER A 9 17.40 5.86 -15.74
CA SER A 9 16.50 5.24 -14.75
C SER A 9 15.58 4.13 -15.24
N ASP A 10 16.18 2.97 -15.53
CA ASP A 10 15.52 1.66 -15.54
C ASP A 10 15.17 1.16 -14.11
N ASN A 11 14.51 2.01 -13.30
CA ASN A 11 14.21 1.70 -11.89
C ASN A 11 12.72 1.84 -11.50
N GLU A 12 11.82 2.01 -12.47
CA GLU A 12 10.38 2.21 -12.18
C GLU A 12 9.48 0.99 -12.44
N ARG A 13 10.03 -0.17 -12.80
CA ARG A 13 9.21 -1.36 -13.14
C ARG A 13 9.11 -2.43 -12.06
N LYS A 14 9.02 -2.00 -10.80
CA LYS A 14 8.32 -2.78 -9.76
C LYS A 14 7.22 -1.97 -9.09
N GLN A 15 6.51 -1.16 -9.88
CA GLN A 15 5.15 -0.79 -9.52
C GLN A 15 4.31 -2.06 -9.65
N THR A 16 4.18 -2.80 -8.54
CA THR A 16 3.34 -3.99 -8.47
C THR A 16 1.91 -3.55 -8.77
N ALA A 17 1.49 -3.78 -10.00
CA ALA A 17 0.11 -3.65 -10.43
C ALA A 17 -0.76 -4.54 -9.57
N ARG A 18 -1.36 -4.01 -8.50
CA ARG A 18 -2.36 -4.71 -7.68
C ARG A 18 -3.45 -3.73 -7.24
N GLY A 19 -4.54 -3.79 -7.97
CA GLY A 19 -5.79 -3.07 -7.73
C GLY A 19 -6.40 -2.66 -9.06
N ASN A 20 -7.48 -3.32 -9.47
CA ASN A 20 -8.17 -3.11 -10.76
C ASN A 20 -8.52 -1.63 -11.00
N GLY A 21 -7.65 -0.85 -11.66
CA GLY A 21 -7.93 0.45 -12.31
C GLY A 21 -8.60 1.57 -11.49
N SER A 22 -8.87 1.36 -10.20
CA SER A 22 -9.71 2.25 -9.38
C SER A 22 -8.83 3.27 -8.66
N ILE A 23 -9.19 4.55 -8.79
CA ILE A 23 -8.54 5.67 -8.09
C ILE A 23 -8.45 5.40 -6.58
N ALA A 24 -9.47 4.78 -6.00
CA ALA A 24 -9.48 4.42 -4.58
C ALA A 24 -8.37 3.42 -4.22
N HIS A 25 -8.12 2.41 -5.08
CA HIS A 25 -7.04 1.45 -4.85
C HIS A 25 -5.67 2.12 -4.93
N THR A 26 -5.49 3.05 -5.86
CA THR A 26 -4.24 3.83 -5.97
C THR A 26 -4.00 4.70 -4.74
N ILE A 27 -5.03 5.41 -4.26
CA ILE A 27 -4.93 6.25 -3.06
C ILE A 27 -4.62 5.40 -1.82
N ILE A 28 -5.34 4.30 -1.63
CA ILE A 28 -5.14 3.40 -0.48
C ILE A 28 -3.76 2.73 -0.55
N GLY A 29 -3.34 2.28 -1.74
CA GLY A 29 -2.02 1.71 -1.97
C GLY A 29 -0.90 2.69 -1.62
N GLY A 30 -0.96 3.91 -2.14
CA GLY A 30 0.03 4.95 -1.81
C GLY A 30 0.08 5.30 -0.32
N PHE A 31 -1.09 5.38 0.33
CA PHE A 31 -1.17 5.58 1.77
C PHE A 31 -0.45 4.44 2.54
N LEU A 32 -0.67 3.19 2.17
CA LEU A 32 -0.06 2.03 2.83
C LEU A 32 1.44 1.94 2.57
N ASP A 33 1.88 2.28 1.36
CA ASP A 33 3.30 2.35 1.02
C ASP A 33 4.01 3.40 1.89
N ASP A 34 3.42 4.57 2.07
CA ASP A 34 3.99 5.62 2.93
C ASP A 34 3.92 5.26 4.41
N LEU A 35 2.86 4.55 4.83
CA LEU A 35 2.73 4.04 6.19
C LEU A 35 3.82 3.01 6.51
N SER A 36 4.16 2.13 5.56
CA SER A 36 5.18 1.09 5.73
C SER A 36 6.60 1.64 5.94
N LYS A 37 6.86 2.87 5.50
CA LYS A 37 8.17 3.54 5.63
C LYS A 37 8.33 4.24 6.98
N LYS A 38 7.27 4.34 7.79
CA LYS A 38 7.31 5.01 9.10
C LYS A 38 7.71 4.02 10.20
N GLU A 39 8.64 4.44 11.04
CA GLU A 39 9.03 3.69 12.23
C GLU A 39 7.80 3.41 13.11
N GLY A 40 7.68 2.17 13.60
CA GLY A 40 6.52 1.71 14.37
C GLY A 40 5.32 1.21 13.55
N TYR A 41 5.30 1.40 12.22
CA TYR A 41 4.17 0.99 11.37
C TYR A 41 4.49 -0.09 10.33
N VAL A 42 5.76 -0.52 10.25
CA VAL A 42 6.24 -1.52 9.29
C VAL A 42 5.42 -2.82 9.35
N GLU A 43 5.02 -3.25 10.55
CA GLU A 43 4.25 -4.48 10.75
C GLU A 43 2.73 -4.30 10.57
N ILE A 44 2.23 -3.06 10.70
CA ILE A 44 0.80 -2.73 10.61
C ILE A 44 0.38 -2.52 9.16
N ALA A 45 1.21 -1.84 8.37
CA ALA A 45 0.93 -1.53 6.97
C ALA A 45 0.51 -2.76 6.13
N PRO A 46 1.24 -3.90 6.12
CA PRO A 46 0.82 -5.07 5.36
C PRO A 46 -0.48 -5.71 5.88
N LYS A 47 -0.75 -5.64 7.20
CA LYS A 47 -2.00 -6.15 7.79
C LYS A 47 -3.20 -5.31 7.36
N LEU A 48 -3.06 -3.98 7.37
CA LEU A 48 -4.08 -3.06 6.86
C LEU A 48 -4.30 -3.24 5.36
N GLN A 49 -3.25 -3.46 4.58
CA GLN A 49 -3.35 -3.74 3.15
C GLN A 49 -4.20 -4.97 2.87
N ALA A 50 -3.96 -6.06 3.62
CA ALA A 50 -4.71 -7.30 3.47
C ALA A 50 -6.20 -7.11 3.76
N VAL A 51 -6.57 -6.23 4.70
CA VAL A 51 -7.97 -5.93 5.02
C VAL A 51 -8.61 -5.00 3.99
N LEU A 52 -7.95 -3.89 3.68
CA LEU A 52 -8.51 -2.81 2.85
C LEU A 52 -8.60 -3.14 1.37
N LEU A 53 -7.67 -3.96 0.87
CA LEU A 53 -7.61 -4.36 -0.54
C LEU A 53 -8.06 -5.81 -0.75
N SER A 54 -8.73 -6.42 0.24
CA SER A 54 -9.40 -7.71 0.04
C SER A 54 -10.62 -7.58 -0.86
N ASP A 55 -11.04 -8.69 -1.46
CA ASP A 55 -12.29 -8.75 -2.26
C ASP A 55 -13.55 -8.54 -1.41
N ASN A 56 -13.42 -8.55 -0.08
CA ASN A 56 -14.52 -8.35 0.86
C ASN A 56 -14.55 -6.92 1.40
N LYS A 57 -15.76 -6.43 1.72
CA LYS A 57 -15.90 -5.15 2.41
C LYS A 57 -15.20 -5.21 3.78
N PRO A 58 -14.28 -4.28 4.09
CA PRO A 58 -13.64 -4.21 5.40
C PRO A 58 -14.68 -4.05 6.52
N THR A 59 -14.51 -4.78 7.62
CA THR A 59 -15.27 -4.58 8.85
C THR A 59 -14.46 -3.77 9.85
N GLU A 60 -15.13 -3.07 10.75
CA GLU A 60 -14.46 -2.33 11.83
C GLU A 60 -13.56 -3.26 12.67
N MET A 61 -14.05 -4.48 12.97
CA MET A 61 -13.29 -5.48 13.70
C MET A 61 -12.00 -5.87 12.96
N ALA A 62 -12.06 -6.14 11.65
CA ALA A 62 -10.88 -6.50 10.87
C ALA A 62 -9.84 -5.35 10.83
N LEU A 63 -10.29 -4.10 10.77
CA LEU A 63 -9.40 -2.94 10.84
C LEU A 63 -8.73 -2.82 12.21
N ARG A 64 -9.49 -2.96 13.30
CA ARG A 64 -8.94 -2.94 14.66
C ARG A 64 -7.91 -4.05 14.88
N LEU A 65 -8.21 -5.27 14.43
CA LEU A 65 -7.28 -6.41 14.48
C LEU A 65 -5.99 -6.11 13.70
N ALA A 66 -6.10 -5.54 12.51
CA ALA A 66 -4.93 -5.19 11.71
C ALA A 66 -4.05 -4.10 12.36
N MET A 67 -4.66 -3.14 13.05
CA MET A 67 -3.96 -2.01 13.67
C MET A 67 -3.39 -2.32 15.06
N PHE A 68 -4.13 -3.07 15.88
CA PHE A 68 -3.85 -3.21 17.31
C PHE A 68 -3.55 -4.66 17.72
N GLY A 69 -3.86 -5.64 16.87
CA GLY A 69 -3.64 -7.06 17.18
C GLY A 69 -4.56 -7.63 18.27
N GLU A 70 -5.53 -6.87 18.75
CA GLU A 70 -6.42 -7.29 19.83
C GLU A 70 -7.60 -8.08 19.28
N ASP A 71 -7.62 -9.39 19.57
CA ASP A 71 -8.89 -10.10 19.78
C ASP A 71 -9.55 -9.45 20.99
N ILE A 72 -10.49 -8.53 20.74
CA ILE A 72 -11.35 -7.97 21.78
C ILE A 72 -12.29 -9.11 22.23
N LEU A 73 -11.86 -9.86 23.25
CA LEU A 73 -12.66 -10.79 24.04
C LEU A 73 -13.32 -10.06 25.22
#